data_AF-A0A8F3AGQ2-F1
#
_entry.id   AF-A0A8F3AGQ2-F1
#
_cell.length_a   1.000
_cell.length_b   1.000
_cell.length_c   1.000
_cell.angle_alpha   90.00
_cell.angle_beta   90.00
_cell.angle_gamma   90.00
#
_symmetry.space_group_name_H-M   'P 1'
#
loop_
_entity.id
_entity.type
_entity.pdbx_description
1 polymer ?
#
loop_
_entity_poly.entity_id
_entity_poly.type
_entity_poly.pdbx_seq_one_letter_code
_entity_poly.pdbx_strand_id
1 'polypeptide(L)'
;MFGGIRNALMGRSSLAFAGQRSFALSSRIRAAAESTQSNVPQGPIIKTDNERIVSWKLYAKCNKHNTIVSLFAVTEDLDFMKNNEHLSYNEKVLYYMHLPQKSKLMVSAGMLGFRNSQKQEYEAGYQVTCRALKLIEEKKLIGPNDKIEVIITNYGKGRQAFESCLVGKEGAGIRSNIVRISDNTKLKFGGNRAKFQRHAAAAKKSALKGTNSKKATKVRTSTTFRLPKTLKLARKPRFATTSVPHYRRLDAYKIIESPIASETAIKKVEDGNTLVFQVSIKANKHQIKSAVKELYNVDVEKINTLVRPNGTKKAYIRLTADHDALDVANRIGYV
;
A
#
# COMPACT_ATOMS: atom_id res chain seq x y z
N MET A 1 4.57 -27.02 51.78
CA MET A 1 5.86 -26.38 51.41
C MET A 1 5.78 -25.98 49.94
N PHE A 2 6.00 -24.69 49.63
CA PHE A 2 6.17 -24.03 48.32
C PHE A 2 5.15 -24.37 47.20
N GLY A 3 4.22 -23.49 46.80
CA GLY A 3 4.45 -22.22 46.08
C GLY A 3 4.67 -22.52 44.58
N GLY A 4 3.76 -22.30 43.63
CA GLY A 4 2.98 -21.11 43.35
C GLY A 4 3.78 -20.19 42.41
N ILE A 5 3.34 -20.04 41.15
CA ILE A 5 3.30 -18.80 40.32
C ILE A 5 2.93 -19.14 38.87
N ARG A 6 1.69 -18.81 38.50
CA ARG A 6 1.24 -18.49 37.14
C ARG A 6 1.41 -16.97 36.95
N ASN A 7 1.98 -16.53 35.83
CA ASN A 7 1.89 -15.15 35.31
C ASN A 7 1.84 -15.25 33.78
N ALA A 8 0.74 -14.93 33.08
CA ALA A 8 0.11 -13.62 32.87
C ALA A 8 1.03 -12.61 32.16
N LEU A 9 0.88 -12.46 30.83
CA LEU A 9 1.39 -11.31 30.09
C LEU A 9 0.60 -11.07 28.79
N MET A 10 -0.50 -10.30 28.92
CA MET A 10 -0.98 -9.39 27.89
C MET A 10 -0.96 -7.97 28.47
N GLY A 11 -0.48 -6.99 27.70
CA GLY A 11 -0.81 -5.58 27.96
C GLY A 11 0.31 -4.57 27.68
N ARG A 12 0.50 -4.19 26.41
CA ARG A 12 1.15 -2.92 26.05
C ARG A 12 0.09 -1.90 25.66
N SER A 13 -0.17 -0.94 26.54
CA SER A 13 -0.97 0.26 26.28
C SER A 13 -0.06 1.44 25.96
N SER A 14 -0.35 2.08 24.83
CA SER A 14 0.23 3.32 24.32
C SER A 14 -0.13 4.54 25.18
N LEU A 15 0.85 5.38 25.50
CA LEU A 15 0.66 6.75 25.99
C LEU A 15 0.85 7.72 24.82
N ALA A 16 -0.19 8.53 24.57
CA ALA A 16 -0.11 9.72 23.73
C ALA A 16 0.20 10.92 24.64
N PHE A 17 1.19 11.73 24.24
CA PHE A 17 1.45 13.04 24.82
C PHE A 17 1.03 14.07 23.76
N ALA A 18 0.15 14.99 24.14
CA ALA A 18 -0.21 16.14 23.32
C ALA A 18 0.68 17.31 23.71
N GLY A 19 1.35 17.89 22.72
CA GLY A 19 2.10 19.14 22.82
C GLY A 19 2.12 19.80 21.44
N GLN A 20 1.38 20.89 21.32
CA GLN A 20 1.42 21.91 20.26
C GLN A 20 2.89 22.33 20.01
N ARG A 21 3.41 22.69 18.83
CA ARG A 21 2.91 23.32 17.60
C ARG A 21 4.07 23.23 16.59
N SER A 22 3.78 22.99 15.31
CA SER A 22 4.30 23.80 14.19
C SER A 22 3.71 23.28 12.89
N PHE A 23 2.81 24.11 12.35
CA PHE A 23 2.19 23.98 11.05
C PHE A 23 3.24 24.28 9.98
N ALA A 24 3.96 23.28 9.45
CA ALA A 24 4.84 23.50 8.30
C ALA A 24 5.18 22.25 7.47
N LEU A 25 4.54 21.09 7.72
CA LEU A 25 4.91 19.82 7.07
C LEU A 25 3.78 19.14 6.29
N SER A 26 2.58 19.72 6.28
CA SER A 26 1.46 19.21 5.47
C SER A 26 1.50 19.66 4.01
N SER A 27 2.32 20.64 3.65
CA SER A 27 2.44 21.14 2.27
C SER A 27 3.33 20.26 1.38
N ARG A 28 4.33 19.56 1.94
CA ARG A 28 5.27 18.74 1.13
C ARG A 28 4.77 17.33 0.81
N ILE A 29 3.92 16.75 1.64
CA ILE A 29 3.37 15.40 1.38
C ILE A 29 2.23 15.46 0.36
N ARG A 30 1.54 16.59 0.23
CA ARG A 30 0.50 16.77 -0.79
C ARG A 30 1.10 16.97 -2.18
N ALA A 31 2.23 17.66 -2.29
CA ALA A 31 2.94 17.90 -3.56
C ALA A 31 3.57 16.64 -4.20
N ALA A 32 3.92 15.63 -3.40
CA ALA A 32 4.56 14.40 -3.91
C ALA A 32 3.55 13.30 -4.32
N ALA A 33 2.27 13.44 -3.95
CA ALA A 33 1.22 12.50 -4.31
C ALA A 33 0.45 12.90 -5.59
N GLU A 34 0.85 14.01 -6.22
CA GLU A 34 0.25 14.54 -7.46
C GLU A 34 1.01 14.12 -8.74
N SER A 35 2.16 13.44 -8.64
CA SER A 35 3.00 13.09 -9.81
C SER A 35 2.67 11.75 -10.48
N THR A 36 1.52 11.15 -10.17
CA THR A 36 0.99 9.98 -10.89
C THR A 36 -0.48 10.17 -11.25
N GLN A 37 -0.80 11.35 -11.79
CA GLN A 37 -1.98 11.53 -12.62
C GLN A 37 -1.53 11.47 -14.07
N SER A 38 -2.19 10.63 -14.87
CA SER A 38 -2.13 10.72 -16.33
C SER A 38 -2.43 12.16 -16.72
N ASN A 39 -1.46 12.83 -17.33
CA ASN A 39 -1.54 14.23 -17.73
C ASN A 39 -2.46 14.33 -18.97
N VAL A 40 -3.77 14.22 -18.76
CA VAL A 40 -4.74 14.74 -19.72
C VAL A 40 -4.80 16.24 -19.43
N PRO A 41 -4.40 17.11 -20.35
CA PRO A 41 -4.49 18.54 -20.14
C PRO A 41 -5.97 18.88 -19.93
N GLN A 42 -6.34 19.27 -18.71
CA GLN A 42 -7.60 19.97 -18.50
C GLN A 42 -7.41 21.35 -19.13
N GLY A 43 -7.83 21.47 -20.38
CA GLY A 43 -7.89 22.74 -21.09
C GLY A 43 -8.65 23.79 -20.28
N PRO A 44 -8.41 25.08 -20.56
CA PRO A 44 -9.06 26.16 -19.84
C PRO A 44 -10.58 25.95 -19.89
N ILE A 45 -11.25 26.10 -18.73
CA ILE A 45 -12.71 26.11 -18.65
C ILE A 45 -13.16 27.40 -19.35
N ILE A 46 -13.29 27.34 -20.68
CA ILE A 46 -13.95 28.36 -21.47
C ILE A 46 -15.41 28.30 -21.03
N LYS A 47 -15.93 29.39 -20.47
CA LYS A 47 -17.37 29.56 -20.32
C LYS A 47 -17.93 29.66 -21.74
N THR A 48 -18.46 28.56 -22.24
CA THR A 48 -19.33 28.63 -23.41
C THR A 48 -20.72 28.98 -22.90
N ASP A 49 -21.27 30.09 -23.40
CA ASP A 49 -22.63 30.54 -23.04
C ASP A 49 -23.72 29.65 -23.69
N ASN A 50 -23.32 28.70 -24.54
CA ASN A 50 -24.18 27.86 -25.37
C ASN A 50 -24.17 26.38 -24.92
N GLU A 51 -24.53 26.15 -23.65
CA GLU A 51 -24.60 24.81 -23.05
C GLU A 51 -26.04 24.28 -22.99
N ARG A 52 -26.20 23.01 -23.34
CA ARG A 52 -27.44 22.25 -23.23
C ARG A 52 -27.40 21.29 -22.05
N ILE A 53 -28.47 21.24 -21.25
CA ILE A 53 -28.62 20.20 -20.23
C ILE A 53 -29.13 18.92 -20.91
N VAL A 54 -28.37 17.84 -20.79
CA VAL A 54 -28.69 16.53 -21.39
C VAL A 54 -29.50 15.66 -20.43
N SER A 55 -29.08 15.64 -19.16
CA SER A 55 -29.74 14.87 -18.11
C SER A 55 -29.37 15.43 -16.74
N TRP A 56 -30.08 14.97 -15.72
CA TRP A 56 -29.85 15.31 -14.33
C TRP A 56 -29.32 14.11 -13.56
N LYS A 57 -28.41 14.35 -12.61
CA LYS A 57 -27.92 13.34 -11.69
C LYS A 57 -28.24 13.73 -10.26
N LEU A 58 -29.05 12.93 -9.59
CA LEU A 58 -29.41 13.08 -8.19
C LEU A 58 -28.55 12.13 -7.37
N TYR A 59 -27.54 12.67 -6.69
CA TYR A 59 -26.66 11.91 -5.82
C TYR A 59 -27.19 11.88 -4.38
N ALA A 60 -27.39 10.69 -3.85
CA ALA A 60 -27.66 10.45 -2.43
C ALA A 60 -26.43 9.77 -1.78
N LYS A 61 -25.69 10.54 -0.98
CA LYS A 61 -24.54 10.05 -0.21
C LYS A 61 -24.94 9.79 1.23
N CYS A 62 -25.19 8.52 1.53
CA CYS A 62 -25.74 8.04 2.79
C CYS A 62 -24.62 7.46 3.66
N ASN A 63 -23.78 8.33 4.24
CA ASN A 63 -22.70 7.90 5.13
C ASN A 63 -23.26 7.45 6.49
N LYS A 64 -22.44 6.71 7.26
CA LYS A 64 -22.79 6.30 8.64
C LYS A 64 -23.17 7.47 9.55
N HIS A 65 -22.61 8.67 9.33
CA HIS A 65 -22.73 9.82 10.24
C HIS A 65 -23.51 11.01 9.67
N ASN A 66 -23.87 10.98 8.37
CA ASN A 66 -24.54 12.10 7.72
C ASN A 66 -25.11 11.67 6.36
N THR A 67 -26.22 12.29 5.98
CA THR A 67 -26.84 12.14 4.66
C THR A 67 -26.67 13.45 3.88
N ILE A 68 -26.26 13.33 2.62
CA ILE A 68 -26.10 14.47 1.72
C ILE A 68 -26.81 14.11 0.42
N VAL A 69 -27.73 14.97 -0.01
CA VAL A 69 -28.42 14.86 -1.30
C VAL A 69 -27.95 16.02 -2.18
N SER A 70 -27.60 15.75 -3.42
CA SER A 70 -27.07 16.75 -4.34
C SER A 70 -27.58 16.53 -5.75
N LEU A 71 -27.99 17.62 -6.41
CA LEU A 71 -28.46 17.61 -7.78
C LEU A 71 -27.40 18.26 -8.68
N PHE A 72 -27.03 17.55 -9.73
CA PHE A 72 -26.11 18.00 -10.76
C PHE A 72 -26.81 18.02 -12.13
N ALA A 73 -26.56 19.06 -12.91
CA ALA A 73 -26.90 19.11 -14.32
C ALA A 73 -25.73 18.53 -15.13
N VAL A 74 -26.01 17.53 -15.97
CA VAL A 74 -25.06 17.03 -16.97
C VAL A 74 -25.20 17.93 -18.20
N THR A 75 -24.16 18.67 -18.52
CA THR A 75 -24.17 19.70 -19.56
C THR A 75 -23.33 19.25 -20.76
N GLU A 76 -23.86 19.46 -21.96
CA GLU A 76 -23.18 19.33 -23.23
C GLU A 76 -22.97 20.73 -23.82
N ASP A 77 -21.79 20.97 -24.36
CA ASP A 77 -21.43 22.17 -25.09
C ASP A 77 -21.67 21.92 -26.58
N LEU A 78 -22.58 22.68 -27.17
CA LEU A 78 -22.98 22.52 -28.57
C LEU A 78 -21.86 22.91 -29.54
N ASP A 79 -20.96 23.80 -29.10
CA ASP A 79 -19.87 24.31 -29.92
C ASP A 79 -18.57 23.50 -29.73
N PHE A 80 -18.60 22.46 -28.88
CA PHE A 80 -17.42 21.66 -28.56
C PHE A 80 -16.72 21.09 -29.82
N MET A 81 -17.49 20.57 -30.78
CA MET A 81 -16.92 19.98 -32.00
C MET A 81 -16.25 21.01 -32.91
N LYS A 82 -16.80 22.23 -32.99
CA LYS A 82 -16.28 23.33 -33.80
C LYS A 82 -15.06 23.96 -33.16
N ASN A 83 -15.10 24.17 -31.85
CA ASN A 83 -14.02 24.80 -31.11
C ASN A 83 -12.79 23.89 -31.01
N ASN A 84 -12.97 22.57 -31.11
CA ASN A 84 -11.92 21.59 -30.90
C ASN A 84 -11.68 20.71 -32.14
N GLU A 85 -11.56 21.33 -33.32
CA GLU A 85 -11.26 20.62 -34.57
C GLU A 85 -9.95 19.82 -34.48
N HIS A 86 -8.95 20.38 -33.79
CA HIS A 86 -7.62 19.80 -33.59
C HIS A 86 -7.59 18.51 -32.75
N LEU A 87 -8.65 18.18 -32.01
CA LEU A 87 -8.71 16.94 -31.21
C LEU A 87 -8.93 15.71 -32.09
N SER A 88 -8.35 14.60 -31.66
CA SER A 88 -8.58 13.28 -32.27
C SER A 88 -10.05 12.86 -32.12
N TYR A 89 -10.53 12.02 -33.03
CA TYR A 89 -11.88 11.44 -32.95
C TYR A 89 -12.13 10.77 -31.60
N ASN A 90 -11.15 10.04 -31.06
CA ASN A 90 -11.29 9.35 -29.78
C ASN A 90 -11.47 10.31 -28.60
N GLU A 91 -10.80 11.47 -28.64
CA GLU A 91 -10.92 12.50 -27.60
C GLU A 91 -12.30 13.17 -27.67
N LYS A 92 -12.81 13.39 -28.90
CA LYS A 92 -14.18 13.85 -29.13
C LYS A 92 -15.21 12.85 -28.61
N VAL A 93 -15.03 11.55 -28.86
CA VAL A 93 -15.90 10.50 -28.30
C VAL A 93 -15.82 10.45 -26.78
N LEU A 94 -14.61 10.61 -26.20
CA LEU A 94 -14.39 10.60 -24.76
C LEU A 94 -15.15 11.75 -24.06
N TYR A 95 -15.26 12.90 -24.71
CA TYR A 95 -16.09 14.01 -24.24
C TYR A 95 -17.56 13.60 -24.09
N TYR A 96 -18.17 12.98 -25.10
CA TYR A 96 -19.56 12.51 -25.04
C TYR A 96 -19.78 11.40 -24.01
N MET A 97 -18.77 10.56 -23.77
CA MET A 97 -18.80 9.54 -22.71
C MET A 97 -18.75 10.15 -21.30
N HIS A 98 -18.09 11.30 -21.14
CA HIS A 98 -17.82 11.93 -19.85
C HIS A 98 -18.23 13.41 -19.83
N LEU A 99 -19.49 13.67 -20.15
CA LEU A 99 -20.03 15.03 -20.11
C LEU A 99 -19.85 15.70 -18.73
N PRO A 100 -19.50 17.00 -18.71
CA PRO A 100 -19.27 17.75 -17.48
C PRO A 100 -20.54 17.85 -16.62
N GLN A 101 -20.34 17.88 -15.30
CA GLN A 101 -21.42 17.92 -14.31
C GLN A 101 -21.34 19.20 -13.48
N LYS A 102 -22.37 20.04 -13.53
CA LYS A 102 -22.46 21.28 -12.77
C LYS A 102 -23.40 21.11 -11.58
N SER A 103 -22.90 21.35 -10.37
CA SER A 103 -23.70 21.30 -9.14
C SER A 103 -24.73 22.44 -9.15
N LYS A 104 -26.00 22.11 -8.94
CA LYS A 104 -27.09 23.10 -8.83
C LYS A 104 -27.63 23.21 -7.41
N LEU A 105 -27.64 22.09 -6.69
CA LEU A 105 -28.17 22.03 -5.34
C LEU A 105 -27.42 20.99 -4.51
N MET A 106 -27.17 21.31 -3.25
CA MET A 106 -26.64 20.40 -2.25
C MET A 106 -27.34 20.67 -0.92
N VAL A 107 -27.91 19.63 -0.33
CA VAL A 107 -28.57 19.68 0.99
C VAL A 107 -27.95 18.59 1.85
N SER A 108 -27.65 18.93 3.10
CA SER A 108 -27.14 17.98 4.09
C SER A 108 -27.86 18.17 5.41
N ALA A 109 -27.83 17.15 6.28
CA ALA A 109 -28.55 17.21 7.56
C ALA A 109 -28.10 18.39 8.44
N GLY A 110 -26.83 18.80 8.33
CA GLY A 110 -26.31 19.96 9.06
C GLY A 110 -26.94 21.29 8.64
N MET A 111 -27.34 21.44 7.36
CA MET A 111 -28.01 22.65 6.87
C MET A 111 -29.43 22.79 7.40
N LEU A 112 -30.06 21.65 7.76
CA LEU A 112 -31.37 21.59 8.40
C LEU A 112 -31.31 21.71 9.93
N GLY A 113 -30.14 22.04 10.49
CA GLY A 113 -29.98 22.28 11.92
C GLY A 113 -29.70 21.04 12.77
N PHE A 114 -29.64 19.84 12.20
CA PHE A 114 -29.26 18.64 12.94
C PHE A 114 -27.80 18.72 13.40
N ARG A 115 -27.57 18.62 14.71
CA ARG A 115 -26.23 18.73 15.32
C ARG A 115 -25.66 17.36 15.68
N ASN A 116 -24.34 17.24 15.53
CA ASN A 116 -23.56 16.07 15.98
C ASN A 116 -24.16 14.73 15.55
N SER A 117 -24.46 13.84 16.49
CA SER A 117 -24.99 12.49 16.26
C SER A 117 -26.37 12.49 15.62
N GLN A 118 -27.19 13.54 15.81
CA GLN A 118 -28.55 13.59 15.25
C GLN A 118 -28.57 13.50 13.72
N LYS A 119 -27.49 13.96 13.05
CA LYS A 119 -27.32 13.91 11.59
C LYS A 119 -27.30 12.49 11.01
N GLN A 120 -27.04 11.48 11.84
CA GLN A 120 -26.90 10.10 11.41
C GLN A 120 -28.21 9.32 11.41
N GLU A 121 -29.25 9.88 12.04
CA GLU A 121 -30.52 9.20 12.25
C GLU A 121 -31.40 9.25 10.99
N TYR A 122 -32.36 8.31 10.93
CA TYR A 122 -33.27 8.15 9.80
C TYR A 122 -34.06 9.44 9.50
N GLU A 123 -34.63 10.05 10.54
CA GLU A 123 -35.41 11.30 10.44
C GLU A 123 -34.64 12.43 9.76
N ALA A 124 -33.36 12.59 10.10
CA ALA A 124 -32.52 13.59 9.49
C ALA A 124 -32.31 13.31 7.99
N GLY A 125 -32.13 12.04 7.60
CA GLY A 125 -32.05 11.65 6.19
C GLY A 125 -33.35 11.91 5.42
N TYR A 126 -34.50 11.65 6.04
CA TYR A 126 -35.81 11.86 5.44
C TYR A 126 -36.05 13.35 5.19
N GLN A 127 -35.83 14.20 6.19
CA GLN A 127 -35.99 15.65 6.08
C GLN A 127 -35.03 16.28 5.06
N VAL A 128 -33.77 15.80 4.99
CA VAL A 128 -32.80 16.22 3.94
C VAL A 128 -33.35 15.95 2.55
N THR A 129 -33.91 14.75 2.35
CA THR A 129 -34.44 14.34 1.06
C THR A 129 -35.68 15.15 0.71
N CYS A 130 -36.64 15.29 1.62
CA CYS A 130 -37.81 16.14 1.41
C CYS A 130 -37.42 17.58 1.08
N ARG A 131 -36.47 18.18 1.80
CA ARG A 131 -36.04 19.55 1.52
C ARG A 131 -35.34 19.66 0.16
N ALA A 132 -34.55 18.66 -0.22
CA ALA A 132 -33.91 18.64 -1.53
C ALA A 132 -34.94 18.58 -2.66
N LEU A 133 -35.93 17.68 -2.57
CA LEU A 133 -36.99 17.54 -3.58
C LEU A 133 -37.85 18.81 -3.66
N LYS A 134 -38.25 19.38 -2.52
CA LYS A 134 -38.97 20.67 -2.47
C LYS A 134 -38.19 21.81 -3.12
N LEU A 135 -36.89 21.90 -2.85
CA LEU A 135 -36.05 22.93 -3.48
C LEU A 135 -35.90 22.75 -4.99
N ILE A 136 -35.98 21.51 -5.50
CA ILE A 136 -35.93 21.23 -6.94
C ILE A 136 -37.21 21.73 -7.60
N GLU A 137 -38.36 21.51 -6.97
CA GLU A 137 -39.67 22.00 -7.42
C GLU A 137 -39.75 23.53 -7.33
N GLU A 138 -39.38 24.12 -6.18
CA GLU A 138 -39.39 25.58 -5.93
C GLU A 138 -38.54 26.34 -6.95
N LYS A 139 -37.34 25.83 -7.25
CA LYS A 139 -36.41 26.45 -8.20
C LYS A 139 -36.71 26.09 -9.65
N LYS A 140 -37.72 25.25 -9.92
CA LYS A 140 -38.08 24.74 -11.25
C LYS A 140 -36.85 24.27 -12.04
N LEU A 141 -35.97 23.51 -11.38
CA LEU A 141 -34.72 23.07 -12.00
C LEU A 141 -34.95 22.00 -13.06
N ILE A 142 -36.00 21.21 -12.93
CA ILE A 142 -36.25 20.05 -13.78
C ILE A 142 -37.53 20.29 -14.57
N GLY A 143 -37.44 20.16 -15.89
CA GLY A 143 -38.59 20.23 -16.79
C GLY A 143 -39.39 18.92 -16.87
N PRO A 144 -40.61 18.92 -17.42
CA PRO A 144 -41.46 17.72 -17.49
C PRO A 144 -40.82 16.53 -18.23
N ASN A 145 -39.98 16.79 -19.24
CA ASN A 145 -39.37 15.76 -20.10
C ASN A 145 -37.89 15.49 -19.78
N ASP A 146 -37.36 16.11 -18.72
CA ASP A 146 -35.95 15.96 -18.36
C ASP A 146 -35.68 14.60 -17.73
N LYS A 147 -34.57 13.96 -18.11
CA LYS A 147 -34.18 12.64 -17.60
C LYS A 147 -33.35 12.76 -16.34
N ILE A 148 -33.67 11.95 -15.33
CA ILE A 148 -32.95 11.91 -14.05
C ILE A 148 -32.35 10.53 -13.83
N GLU A 149 -31.08 10.50 -13.46
CA GLU A 149 -30.40 9.34 -12.91
C GLU A 149 -30.20 9.54 -11.40
N VAL A 150 -30.75 8.61 -10.61
CA VAL A 150 -30.55 8.59 -9.16
C VAL A 150 -29.35 7.70 -8.84
N ILE A 151 -28.39 8.24 -8.08
CA ILE A 151 -27.16 7.54 -7.73
C ILE A 151 -27.03 7.51 -6.20
N ILE A 152 -27.09 6.31 -5.62
CA ILE A 152 -27.00 6.10 -4.18
C ILE A 152 -25.62 5.57 -3.82
N THR A 153 -25.04 6.08 -2.73
CA THR A 153 -23.73 5.64 -2.24
C THR A 153 -23.74 5.42 -0.73
N ASN A 154 -23.01 4.40 -0.29
CA ASN A 154 -22.92 3.90 1.08
C ASN A 154 -24.25 3.34 1.65
N TYR A 155 -24.16 2.70 2.83
CA TYR A 155 -25.26 1.98 3.48
C TYR A 155 -25.60 2.56 4.87
N GLY A 156 -25.62 3.89 5.00
CA GLY A 156 -26.09 4.56 6.23
C GLY A 156 -27.61 4.53 6.38
N LYS A 157 -28.13 4.83 7.58
CA LYS A 157 -29.59 4.87 7.87
C LYS A 157 -30.35 5.81 6.92
N GLY A 158 -29.70 6.89 6.47
CA GLY A 158 -30.29 7.83 5.53
C GLY A 158 -30.57 7.27 4.13
N ARG A 159 -30.07 6.08 3.77
CA ARG A 159 -30.40 5.44 2.49
C ARG A 159 -31.86 4.97 2.47
N GLN A 160 -32.28 4.26 3.51
CA GLN A 160 -33.67 3.84 3.67
C GLN A 160 -34.60 5.07 3.71
N ALA A 161 -34.17 6.14 4.36
CA ALA A 161 -34.93 7.39 4.42
C ALA A 161 -35.06 8.09 3.06
N PHE A 162 -34.03 8.02 2.23
CA PHE A 162 -34.06 8.56 0.87
C PHE A 162 -34.99 7.74 -0.03
N GLU A 163 -34.87 6.41 0.01
CA GLU A 163 -35.71 5.49 -0.77
C GLU A 163 -37.20 5.63 -0.40
N SER A 164 -37.52 5.72 0.90
CA SER A 164 -38.89 5.91 1.36
C SER A 164 -39.47 7.27 0.96
N CYS A 165 -38.67 8.35 1.03
CA CYS A 165 -39.07 9.69 0.60
C CYS A 165 -39.35 9.74 -0.91
N LEU A 166 -38.52 9.07 -1.71
CA LEU A 166 -38.67 9.00 -3.16
C LEU A 166 -39.91 8.22 -3.60
N VAL A 167 -40.26 7.15 -2.87
CA VAL A 167 -41.49 6.37 -3.10
C VAL A 167 -42.73 7.10 -2.58
N GLY A 168 -42.58 7.87 -1.50
CA GLY A 168 -43.63 8.65 -0.88
C GLY A 168 -44.12 9.85 -1.70
N LYS A 169 -45.07 10.60 -1.11
CA LYS A 169 -45.70 11.76 -1.76
C LYS A 169 -44.70 12.87 -2.12
N GLU A 170 -43.66 13.04 -1.32
CA GLU A 170 -42.64 14.08 -1.49
C GLU A 170 -41.75 13.85 -2.74
N GLY A 171 -41.71 12.61 -3.26
CA GLY A 171 -41.02 12.26 -4.50
C GLY A 171 -41.88 12.29 -5.76
N ALA A 172 -43.19 12.57 -5.64
CA ALA A 172 -44.15 12.43 -6.73
C ALA A 172 -43.80 13.31 -7.95
N GLY A 173 -43.36 14.55 -7.73
CA GLY A 173 -43.03 15.50 -8.81
C GLY A 173 -41.79 15.12 -9.63
N ILE A 174 -40.93 14.26 -9.10
CA ILE A 174 -39.64 13.89 -9.72
C ILE A 174 -39.67 12.45 -10.24
N ARG A 175 -40.57 11.60 -9.73
CA ARG A 175 -40.60 10.16 -10.01
C ARG A 175 -40.81 9.81 -11.48
N SER A 176 -41.63 10.56 -12.21
CA SER A 176 -41.86 10.36 -13.66
C SER A 176 -40.59 10.54 -14.50
N ASN A 177 -39.68 11.38 -14.02
CA ASN A 177 -38.47 11.77 -14.73
C ASN A 177 -37.29 10.82 -14.47
N ILE A 178 -37.42 9.91 -13.51
CA ILE A 178 -36.34 8.99 -13.12
C ILE A 178 -36.25 7.85 -14.15
N VAL A 179 -35.14 7.84 -14.89
CA VAL A 179 -34.87 6.82 -15.91
C VAL A 179 -34.10 5.64 -15.31
N ARG A 180 -33.17 5.90 -14.39
CA ARG A 180 -32.29 4.86 -13.83
C ARG A 180 -31.96 5.16 -12.37
N ILE A 181 -31.99 4.12 -11.54
CA ILE A 181 -31.49 4.15 -10.16
C ILE A 181 -30.26 3.25 -10.09
N SER A 182 -29.16 3.77 -9.55
CA SER A 182 -27.86 3.08 -9.54
C SER A 182 -27.20 3.14 -8.18
N ASP A 183 -26.66 2.01 -7.74
CA ASP A 183 -25.80 1.94 -6.57
C ASP A 183 -24.34 2.12 -7.00
N ASN A 184 -23.68 3.16 -6.50
CA ASN A 184 -22.26 3.43 -6.74
C ASN A 184 -21.44 3.39 -5.43
N THR A 185 -21.74 2.39 -4.59
CA THR A 185 -20.97 2.09 -3.38
C THR A 185 -19.55 1.62 -3.74
N LYS A 186 -18.53 2.39 -3.32
CA LYS A 186 -17.14 2.06 -3.61
C LYS A 186 -16.65 0.91 -2.73
N LEU A 187 -16.33 -0.22 -3.36
CA LEU A 187 -15.62 -1.35 -2.74
C LEU A 187 -14.15 -1.33 -3.19
N LYS A 188 -13.26 -1.83 -2.33
CA LYS A 188 -11.83 -1.96 -2.63
C LYS A 188 -11.45 -3.44 -2.67
N PHE A 189 -10.73 -3.82 -3.72
CA PHE A 189 -10.08 -5.13 -3.80
C PHE A 189 -8.67 -4.98 -3.23
N GLY A 190 -8.46 -5.45 -1.99
CA GLY A 190 -7.22 -5.25 -1.26
C GLY A 190 -7.00 -3.81 -0.77
N GLY A 191 -5.85 -3.22 -1.10
CA GLY A 191 -5.44 -1.87 -0.70
C GLY A 191 -5.10 -1.72 0.79
N ASN A 192 -5.17 -0.48 1.30
CA ASN A 192 -4.79 -0.19 2.67
C ASN A 192 -5.65 -0.94 3.70
N ARG A 193 -5.01 -1.61 4.67
CA ARG A 193 -5.68 -2.30 5.78
C ARG A 193 -6.63 -1.35 6.50
N ALA A 194 -7.88 -1.79 6.72
CA ALA A 194 -8.86 -1.00 7.47
C ALA A 194 -8.38 -0.77 8.91
N LYS A 195 -8.76 0.37 9.51
CA LYS A 195 -8.47 0.63 10.93
C LYS A 195 -9.14 -0.45 11.77
N PHE A 196 -8.39 -1.01 12.72
CA PHE A 196 -8.94 -1.96 13.68
C PHE A 196 -10.11 -1.31 14.43
N GLN A 197 -11.30 -1.92 14.35
CA GLN A 197 -12.47 -1.43 15.04
C GLN A 197 -12.23 -1.60 16.55
N ARG A 198 -12.10 -0.48 17.29
CA ARG A 198 -12.07 -0.54 18.75
C ARG A 198 -13.45 -0.97 19.21
N HIS A 199 -13.55 -2.14 19.85
CA HIS A 199 -14.79 -2.57 20.48
C HIS A 199 -15.26 -1.48 21.46
N ALA A 200 -16.49 -0.99 21.30
CA ALA A 200 -17.06 0.09 22.10
C ALA A 200 -16.99 -0.19 23.62
N ALA A 201 -17.01 -1.46 24.02
CA ALA A 201 -16.82 -1.90 25.40
C ALA A 201 -15.44 -1.49 25.99
N ALA A 202 -14.37 -1.52 25.17
CA ALA A 202 -13.05 -1.10 25.61
C ALA A 202 -12.98 0.42 25.86
N ALA A 203 -13.66 1.22 25.03
CA ALA A 203 -13.75 2.66 25.20
C ALA A 203 -14.58 3.05 26.45
N LYS A 204 -15.72 2.38 26.68
CA LYS A 204 -16.54 2.55 27.89
C LYS A 204 -15.74 2.23 29.16
N LYS A 205 -15.01 1.11 29.17
CA LYS A 205 -14.13 0.72 30.30
C LYS A 205 -13.00 1.73 30.55
N SER A 206 -12.46 2.37 29.51
CA SER A 206 -11.43 3.40 29.67
C SER A 206 -11.98 4.74 30.17
N ALA A 207 -13.20 5.12 29.79
CA ALA A 207 -13.84 6.36 30.26
C ALA A 207 -14.20 6.30 31.75
N LEU A 208 -14.68 5.14 32.21
CA LEU A 208 -15.06 4.92 33.62
C LEU A 208 -13.87 5.01 34.59
N LYS A 209 -12.66 4.72 34.13
CA LYS A 209 -11.45 4.71 34.97
C LYS A 209 -10.92 6.11 35.33
N GLY A 210 -11.49 7.20 34.80
CA GLY A 210 -11.05 8.56 35.07
C GLY A 210 -9.62 8.86 34.58
N THR A 211 -9.26 10.14 34.50
CA THR A 211 -7.98 10.59 33.92
C THR A 211 -6.76 10.32 34.80
N ASN A 212 -6.95 10.14 36.11
CA ASN A 212 -5.87 10.08 37.10
C ASN A 212 -5.65 8.69 37.76
N SER A 213 -6.43 7.66 37.45
CA SER A 213 -6.35 6.36 38.15
C SER A 213 -5.04 5.57 37.97
N LYS A 214 -4.15 6.03 37.07
CA LYS A 214 -2.82 5.45 36.86
C LYS A 214 -1.69 6.47 37.01
N LYS A 215 -1.87 7.55 37.78
CA LYS A 215 -0.76 8.45 38.12
C LYS A 215 0.15 7.79 39.15
N ALA A 216 1.04 6.91 38.67
CA ALA A 216 2.19 6.47 39.45
C ALA A 216 3.27 7.55 39.36
N THR A 217 3.65 8.14 40.50
CA THR A 217 4.80 9.04 40.59
C THR A 217 6.07 8.23 40.38
N LYS A 218 7.00 8.75 39.58
CA LYS A 218 8.26 8.06 39.31
C LYS A 218 9.21 8.23 40.50
N VAL A 219 9.22 7.26 41.42
CA VAL A 219 10.14 7.23 42.56
C VAL A 219 11.56 6.90 42.07
N ARG A 220 12.56 7.67 42.49
CA ARG A 220 13.98 7.37 42.27
C ARG A 220 14.57 6.89 43.60
N THR A 221 15.05 5.64 43.64
CA THR A 221 15.58 4.99 44.86
C THR A 221 17.09 5.13 45.03
N SER A 222 17.80 5.60 44.00
CA SER A 222 19.26 5.80 44.04
C SER A 222 19.58 7.29 44.09
N THR A 223 20.58 7.65 44.90
CA THR A 223 21.14 9.01 44.99
C THR A 223 21.99 9.37 43.76
N THR A 224 22.42 8.39 42.97
CA THR A 224 23.24 8.61 41.77
C THR A 224 22.38 8.78 40.52
N PHE A 225 22.57 9.89 39.80
CA PHE A 225 21.93 10.12 38.50
C PHE A 225 22.65 9.35 37.38
N ARG A 226 21.91 8.59 36.57
CA ARG A 226 22.43 7.88 35.38
C ARG A 226 21.75 8.39 34.12
N LEU A 227 22.51 8.53 33.03
CA LEU A 227 21.97 8.86 31.71
C LEU A 227 20.92 7.79 31.31
N PRO A 228 19.66 8.16 31.04
CA PRO A 228 18.65 7.19 30.64
C PRO A 228 19.03 6.60 29.28
N LYS A 229 18.68 5.33 29.07
CA LYS A 229 18.81 4.71 27.74
C LYS A 229 17.86 5.43 26.79
N THR A 230 18.43 6.20 25.87
CA THR A 230 17.70 6.87 24.80
C THR A 230 17.59 5.98 23.58
N LEU A 231 16.63 6.28 22.71
CA LEU A 231 16.49 5.60 21.43
C LEU A 231 17.68 5.97 20.53
N LYS A 232 18.42 4.96 20.06
CA LYS A 232 19.49 5.10 19.06
C LYS A 232 18.95 4.64 17.71
N LEU A 233 18.72 5.57 16.79
CA LEU A 233 18.27 5.26 15.44
C LEU A 233 19.41 4.62 14.64
N ALA A 234 19.09 3.64 13.78
CA ALA A 234 20.02 3.17 12.76
C ALA A 234 20.32 4.30 11.76
N ARG A 235 21.54 4.32 11.20
CA ARG A 235 21.94 5.30 10.19
C ARG A 235 21.08 5.12 8.93
N LYS A 236 20.46 6.22 8.46
CA LYS A 236 19.68 6.27 7.21
C LYS A 236 20.30 7.35 6.30
N PRO A 237 21.38 7.04 5.58
CA PRO A 237 22.05 8.03 4.74
C PRO A 237 21.15 8.45 3.57
N ARG A 238 21.26 9.71 3.13
CA ARG A 238 20.45 10.26 2.02
C ARG A 238 20.89 9.75 0.64
N PHE A 239 22.16 9.32 0.54
CA PHE A 239 22.79 8.80 -0.66
C PHE A 239 23.73 7.66 -0.26
N ALA A 240 24.02 6.75 -1.19
CA ALA A 240 24.98 5.69 -0.95
C ALA A 240 26.40 6.26 -0.86
N THR A 241 27.24 5.77 0.06
CA THR A 241 28.63 6.23 0.21
C THR A 241 29.52 5.83 -0.97
N THR A 242 29.14 4.79 -1.71
CA THR A 242 29.78 4.33 -2.94
C THR A 242 28.70 4.15 -3.99
N SER A 243 28.95 4.61 -5.22
CA SER A 243 28.00 4.49 -6.33
C SER A 243 27.89 3.06 -6.84
N VAL A 244 29.02 2.33 -6.85
CA VAL A 244 29.10 0.94 -7.34
C VAL A 244 29.75 0.07 -6.27
N PRO A 245 29.14 -1.06 -5.88
CA PRO A 245 29.76 -2.00 -4.96
C PRO A 245 30.96 -2.70 -5.62
N HIS A 246 32.01 -2.97 -4.84
CA HIS A 246 33.17 -3.71 -5.35
C HIS A 246 32.77 -5.15 -5.69
N TYR A 247 33.04 -5.58 -6.93
CA TYR A 247 32.73 -6.93 -7.39
C TYR A 247 33.61 -7.98 -6.70
N ARG A 248 33.12 -9.23 -6.63
CA ARG A 248 33.93 -10.34 -6.08
C ARG A 248 35.02 -10.70 -7.08
N ARG A 249 36.28 -10.44 -6.73
CA ARG A 249 37.46 -10.79 -7.55
C ARG A 249 37.93 -12.23 -7.39
N LEU A 250 37.27 -13.01 -6.53
CA LEU A 250 37.61 -14.39 -6.22
C LEU A 250 36.44 -15.28 -6.69
N ASP A 251 36.45 -15.60 -7.98
CA ASP A 251 35.50 -16.48 -8.67
C ASP A 251 36.00 -17.94 -8.67
N ALA A 252 35.19 -18.86 -9.19
CA ALA A 252 35.52 -20.28 -9.21
C ALA A 252 36.83 -20.57 -9.95
N TYR A 253 37.05 -19.91 -11.10
CA TYR A 253 38.26 -20.01 -11.90
C TYR A 253 39.50 -19.45 -11.18
N LYS A 254 39.37 -18.43 -10.33
CA LYS A 254 40.48 -17.93 -9.52
C LYS A 254 40.73 -18.76 -8.27
N ILE A 255 39.72 -19.47 -7.76
CA ILE A 255 39.84 -20.35 -6.59
C ILE A 255 40.61 -21.63 -6.96
N ILE A 256 40.22 -22.28 -8.05
CA ILE A 256 40.88 -23.49 -8.56
C ILE A 256 41.86 -23.08 -9.66
N GLU A 257 43.16 -23.05 -9.34
CA GLU A 257 44.18 -22.52 -10.26
C GLU A 257 44.68 -23.58 -11.26
N SER A 258 45.13 -24.72 -10.75
CA SER A 258 45.66 -25.82 -11.58
C SER A 258 45.59 -27.17 -10.86
N PRO A 259 45.40 -28.29 -11.59
CA PRO A 259 45.54 -29.62 -11.00
C PRO A 259 47.01 -29.96 -10.75
N ILE A 260 47.25 -30.99 -9.94
CA ILE A 260 48.61 -31.40 -9.58
C ILE A 260 48.86 -32.83 -10.04
N ALA A 261 49.68 -32.94 -11.07
CA ALA A 261 50.05 -34.19 -11.71
C ALA A 261 51.37 -34.77 -11.15
N SER A 262 51.57 -34.73 -9.82
CA SER A 262 52.69 -35.44 -9.19
C SER A 262 52.32 -36.91 -8.97
N GLU A 263 53.26 -37.84 -9.02
CA GLU A 263 53.02 -39.28 -8.79
C GLU A 263 52.19 -39.56 -7.52
N THR A 264 52.52 -38.88 -6.42
CA THR A 264 51.79 -39.01 -5.14
C THR A 264 50.37 -38.46 -5.18
N ALA A 265 50.09 -37.52 -6.09
CA ALA A 265 48.75 -36.97 -6.31
C ALA A 265 47.93 -37.86 -7.25
N ILE A 266 48.54 -38.43 -8.29
CA ILE A 266 47.91 -39.40 -9.20
C ILE A 266 47.45 -40.63 -8.40
N LYS A 267 48.30 -41.18 -7.54
CA LYS A 267 47.93 -42.26 -6.61
C LYS A 267 46.72 -41.92 -5.72
N LYS A 268 46.52 -40.64 -5.36
CA LYS A 268 45.35 -40.21 -4.57
C LYS A 268 44.06 -40.11 -5.38
N VAL A 269 44.18 -39.86 -6.69
CA VAL A 269 43.06 -39.89 -7.63
C VAL A 269 42.60 -41.34 -7.80
N GLU A 270 43.54 -42.26 -8.04
CA GLU A 270 43.29 -43.70 -8.27
C GLU A 270 42.73 -44.40 -7.01
N ASP A 271 43.48 -44.42 -5.91
CA ASP A 271 43.11 -45.22 -4.73
C ASP A 271 42.12 -44.50 -3.80
N GLY A 272 42.12 -43.17 -3.84
CA GLY A 272 41.55 -42.32 -2.79
C GLY A 272 40.27 -41.59 -3.15
N ASN A 273 39.78 -41.73 -4.40
CA ASN A 273 38.71 -40.91 -4.98
C ASN A 273 38.86 -39.41 -4.61
N THR A 274 40.09 -38.90 -4.71
CA THR A 274 40.48 -37.58 -4.20
C THR A 274 41.23 -36.79 -5.26
N LEU A 275 40.64 -35.68 -5.71
CA LEU A 275 41.30 -34.72 -6.62
C LEU A 275 42.28 -33.84 -5.86
N VAL A 276 43.42 -33.52 -6.49
CA VAL A 276 44.46 -32.67 -5.88
C VAL A 276 44.69 -31.44 -6.74
N PHE A 277 44.35 -30.28 -6.18
CA PHE A 277 44.49 -28.99 -6.87
C PHE A 277 45.46 -28.05 -6.14
N GLN A 278 46.11 -27.20 -6.92
CA GLN A 278 46.59 -25.91 -6.48
C GLN A 278 45.42 -24.93 -6.43
N VAL A 279 45.27 -24.26 -5.30
CA VAL A 279 44.18 -23.32 -5.06
C VAL A 279 44.72 -22.00 -4.53
N SER A 280 43.92 -20.94 -4.66
CA SER A 280 44.27 -19.62 -4.12
C SER A 280 44.48 -19.67 -2.60
N ILE A 281 45.52 -18.98 -2.11
CA ILE A 281 45.83 -18.88 -0.68
C ILE A 281 44.65 -18.27 0.12
N LYS A 282 43.89 -17.39 -0.51
CA LYS A 282 42.75 -16.70 0.12
C LYS A 282 41.49 -17.56 0.23
N ALA A 283 41.41 -18.68 -0.49
CA ALA A 283 40.22 -19.52 -0.54
C ALA A 283 40.06 -20.36 0.74
N ASN A 284 38.83 -20.42 1.26
CA ASN A 284 38.45 -21.33 2.33
C ASN A 284 37.89 -22.66 1.79
N LYS A 285 37.71 -23.67 2.66
CA LYS A 285 37.22 -25.00 2.23
C LYS A 285 35.83 -24.95 1.61
N HIS A 286 34.94 -24.08 2.09
CA HIS A 286 33.58 -23.95 1.55
C HIS A 286 33.58 -23.37 0.13
N GLN A 287 34.43 -22.37 -0.13
CA GLN A 287 34.63 -21.76 -1.44
C GLN A 287 35.21 -22.77 -2.44
N ILE A 288 36.19 -23.57 -2.02
CA ILE A 288 36.76 -24.64 -2.85
C ILE A 288 35.69 -25.68 -3.19
N LYS A 289 34.86 -26.08 -2.21
CA LYS A 289 33.74 -27.01 -2.42
C LYS A 289 32.74 -26.46 -3.45
N SER A 290 32.33 -25.21 -3.31
CA SER A 290 31.43 -24.55 -4.26
C SER A 290 32.04 -24.43 -5.65
N ALA A 291 33.32 -24.05 -5.75
CA ALA A 291 34.01 -23.87 -7.03
C ALA A 291 34.16 -25.19 -7.80
N VAL A 292 34.50 -26.30 -7.11
CA VAL A 292 34.57 -27.63 -7.75
C VAL A 292 33.21 -28.09 -8.25
N LYS A 293 32.16 -27.84 -7.46
CA LYS A 293 30.79 -28.16 -7.87
C LYS A 293 30.36 -27.35 -9.10
N GLU A 294 30.71 -26.07 -9.15
CA GLU A 294 30.38 -25.18 -10.27
C GLU A 294 31.15 -25.52 -11.55
N LEU A 295 32.46 -25.76 -11.46
CA LEU A 295 33.30 -25.99 -12.63
C LEU A 295 33.17 -27.38 -13.22
N TYR A 296 33.04 -28.40 -12.38
CA TYR A 296 33.11 -29.80 -12.80
C TYR A 296 31.82 -30.58 -12.60
N ASN A 297 30.79 -29.97 -11.98
CA ASN A 297 29.50 -30.61 -11.65
C ASN A 297 29.66 -31.86 -10.78
N VAL A 298 30.59 -31.81 -9.83
CA VAL A 298 30.91 -32.94 -8.94
C VAL A 298 30.60 -32.58 -7.49
N ASP A 299 30.00 -33.52 -6.77
CA ASP A 299 29.79 -33.42 -5.33
C ASP A 299 31.00 -33.87 -4.50
N VAL A 300 31.32 -33.07 -3.48
CA VAL A 300 32.51 -33.24 -2.64
C VAL A 300 32.09 -33.70 -1.24
N GLU A 301 32.71 -34.77 -0.75
CA GLU A 301 32.53 -35.27 0.62
C GLU A 301 33.27 -34.35 1.61
N LYS A 302 34.60 -34.25 1.48
CA LYS A 302 35.46 -33.46 2.38
C LYS A 302 36.67 -32.85 1.69
N ILE A 303 37.19 -31.77 2.28
CA ILE A 303 38.36 -31.05 1.77
C ILE A 303 39.41 -30.87 2.87
N ASN A 304 40.65 -31.26 2.54
CA ASN A 304 41.84 -31.03 3.35
C ASN A 304 42.75 -30.05 2.59
N THR A 305 43.23 -29.01 3.26
CA THR A 305 44.09 -27.99 2.63
C THR A 305 45.36 -27.80 3.43
N LEU A 306 46.48 -27.56 2.76
CA LEU A 306 47.74 -27.14 3.37
C LEU A 306 48.40 -26.06 2.53
N VAL A 307 49.18 -25.17 3.15
CA VAL A 307 50.02 -24.21 2.42
C VAL A 307 51.39 -24.86 2.21
N ARG A 308 51.87 -24.89 0.97
CA ARG A 308 53.18 -25.42 0.63
C ARG A 308 54.27 -24.38 0.92
N PRO A 309 55.54 -24.81 1.11
CA PRO A 309 56.68 -23.90 1.26
C PRO A 309 56.88 -22.95 0.07
N ASN A 310 56.41 -23.34 -1.12
CA ASN A 310 56.44 -22.49 -2.33
C ASN A 310 55.40 -21.36 -2.33
N GLY A 311 54.65 -21.18 -1.24
CA GLY A 311 53.65 -20.13 -1.09
C GLY A 311 52.29 -20.45 -1.71
N THR A 312 52.08 -21.59 -2.37
CA THR A 312 50.78 -21.96 -2.95
C THR A 312 49.96 -22.83 -1.98
N LYS A 313 48.62 -22.79 -2.06
CA LYS A 313 47.77 -23.69 -1.26
C LYS A 313 47.48 -24.98 -2.04
N LYS A 314 47.62 -26.14 -1.38
CA LYS A 314 47.21 -27.46 -1.88
C LYS A 314 45.84 -27.78 -1.30
N ALA A 315 44.94 -28.31 -2.12
CA ALA A 315 43.68 -28.89 -1.68
C ALA A 315 43.62 -30.36 -2.10
N TYR A 316 43.34 -31.24 -1.15
CA TYR A 316 42.90 -32.61 -1.36
C TYR A 316 41.37 -32.62 -1.22
N ILE A 317 40.69 -33.01 -2.29
CA ILE A 317 39.24 -32.88 -2.46
C ILE A 317 38.67 -34.27 -2.69
N ARG A 318 38.12 -34.88 -1.64
CA ARG A 318 37.53 -36.21 -1.72
C ARG A 318 36.10 -36.10 -2.24
N LEU A 319 35.80 -36.83 -3.30
CA LEU A 319 34.48 -36.82 -3.94
C LEU A 319 33.50 -37.74 -3.20
N THR A 320 32.21 -37.59 -3.47
CA THR A 320 31.20 -38.57 -3.05
C THR A 320 31.35 -39.87 -3.84
N ALA A 321 30.79 -40.97 -3.33
CA ALA A 321 30.87 -42.27 -3.99
C ALA A 321 30.15 -42.32 -5.36
N ASP A 322 29.28 -41.35 -5.63
CA ASP A 322 28.53 -41.24 -6.89
C ASP A 322 29.39 -40.75 -8.07
N HIS A 323 30.59 -40.23 -7.78
CA HIS A 323 31.50 -39.70 -8.78
C HIS A 323 32.89 -40.33 -8.65
N ASP A 324 33.44 -40.77 -9.78
CA ASP A 324 34.81 -41.26 -9.86
C ASP A 324 35.80 -40.12 -10.19
N ALA A 325 36.80 -39.94 -9.34
CA ALA A 325 37.85 -38.95 -9.52
C ALA A 325 38.70 -39.21 -10.78
N LEU A 326 38.87 -40.47 -11.18
CA LEU A 326 39.64 -40.82 -12.38
C LEU A 326 38.96 -40.29 -13.64
N ASP A 327 37.66 -40.53 -13.78
CA ASP A 327 36.85 -40.03 -14.90
C ASP A 327 36.82 -38.50 -14.95
N VAL A 328 36.72 -37.85 -13.78
CA VAL A 328 36.74 -36.39 -13.69
C VAL A 328 38.11 -35.85 -14.09
N ALA A 329 39.21 -36.49 -13.68
CA ALA A 329 40.55 -36.08 -14.04
C ALA A 329 40.84 -36.21 -15.54
N ASN A 330 40.35 -37.28 -16.18
CA ASN A 330 40.42 -37.47 -17.64
C ASN A 330 39.64 -36.38 -18.38
N ARG A 331 38.47 -35.97 -17.86
CA ARG A 331 37.69 -34.86 -18.43
C ARG A 331 38.39 -33.51 -18.30
N ILE A 332 39.16 -33.32 -17.24
CA ILE A 332 39.97 -32.11 -17.02
C ILE A 332 41.25 -32.16 -17.88
N GLY A 333 41.76 -33.35 -18.19
CA GLY A 333 42.89 -33.57 -19.09
C GLY A 333 44.25 -33.47 -18.40
N TYR A 334 44.41 -34.05 -17.20
CA TYR A 334 45.70 -34.04 -16.48
C TYR A 334 46.14 -35.42 -15.94
N VAL A 335 45.39 -36.47 -16.27
CA VAL A 335 45.71 -37.88 -15.99
C VAL A 335 45.72 -38.64 -17.30
#